data_AF-A0A920KZQ2-F1
#
_entry.id   AF-A0A920KZQ2-F1
#
_cell.length_a   1.000
_cell.length_b   1.000
_cell.length_c   1.000
_cell.angle_alpha   90.00
_cell.angle_beta   90.00
_cell.angle_gamma   90.00
#
_symmetry.space_group_name_H-M   'P 1'
#
loop_
_entity.id
_entity.type
_entity.pdbx_description
1 polymer ?
#
loop_
_entity_poly.entity_id
_entity_poly.type
_entity_poly.pdbx_seq_one_letter_code
_entity_poly.pdbx_strand_id
1 'polypeptide(L)' 'MVEQLGSNSLLHGTLEDTDIEIVASLSGHVTAETGSVVSFSAKETNIHVFNPDTEKRLG' A
#
# COMPACT_ATOMS: atom_id res chain seq x y z
N MET A 1 9.71 -2.94 5.02
CA MET A 1 9.83 -4.28 5.68
C MET A 1 8.89 -5.25 4.98
N VAL A 2 9.26 -6.53 4.86
CA VAL A 2 8.34 -7.58 4.38
C VAL A 2 7.96 -8.50 5.54
N GLU A 3 6.66 -8.70 5.77
CA GLU A 3 6.10 -9.68 6.70
C GLU A 3 5.57 -10.89 5.92
N GLN A 4 5.98 -12.11 6.30
CA GLN A 4 5.60 -13.35 5.63
C GLN A 4 4.45 -14.04 6.37
N LEU A 5 3.28 -14.15 5.74
CA LEU A 5 2.07 -14.76 6.34
C LEU A 5 1.76 -16.15 5.75
N GLY A 6 2.63 -16.69 4.91
CA GLY A 6 2.45 -17.96 4.22
C GLY A 6 1.72 -17.79 2.89
N SER A 7 0.41 -17.53 2.90
CA SER A 7 -0.37 -17.36 1.66
C SER A 7 -0.14 -16.02 0.97
N ASN A 8 0.24 -15.00 1.74
CA ASN A 8 0.57 -13.66 1.28
C ASN A 8 1.75 -13.08 2.06
N SER A 9 2.32 -12.00 1.52
CA SER A 9 3.31 -11.16 2.18
C SER A 9 2.75 -9.75 2.34
N LEU A 10 2.98 -9.11 3.48
CA LEU A 10 2.71 -7.67 3.63
C LEU A 10 4.01 -6.90 3.38
N LEU A 11 4.00 -6.02 2.39
CA LEU A 11 5.08 -5.08 2.16
C LEU A 11 4.72 -3.75 2.82
N HIS A 12 5.49 -3.39 3.84
CA HIS A 12 5.42 -2.10 4.52
C HIS A 12 6.43 -1.15 3.90
N GLY A 13 5.99 0.06 3.60
CA GLY A 13 6.83 1.14 3.08
C GLY A 13 6.21 2.51 3.31
N THR A 14 6.80 3.51 2.68
CA THR A 14 6.36 4.90 2.70
C THR A 14 6.07 5.31 1.25
N LEU A 15 4.98 6.04 1.02
CA LEU A 15 4.69 6.60 -0.29
C LEU A 15 5.79 7.59 -0.70
N GLU A 16 6.29 7.45 -1.93
CA GLU A 16 7.36 8.28 -2.48
C GLU A 16 7.05 9.78 -2.29
N ASP A 17 8.07 10.54 -1.91
CA ASP A 17 7.99 11.98 -1.61
C ASP A 17 7.01 12.38 -0.49
N THR A 18 6.62 11.44 0.38
CA THR A 18 5.78 11.71 1.56
C THR A 18 6.30 10.98 2.80
N ASP A 19 5.71 11.27 3.96
CA ASP A 19 5.90 10.49 5.20
C ASP A 19 4.74 9.53 5.47
N ILE A 20 3.88 9.28 4.48
CA ILE A 20 2.67 8.47 4.64
C ILE A 20 3.04 6.98 4.55
N GLU A 21 2.83 6.26 5.64
CA GLU A 21 2.99 4.80 5.67
C GLU A 21 1.91 4.11 4.81
N ILE A 22 2.32 3.09 4.08
CA ILE A 22 1.44 2.24 3.27
C ILE A 22 1.80 0.78 3.43
N VAL A 23 0.78 -0.09 3.37
CA VAL A 23 0.94 -1.54 3.37
C VAL A 23 0.29 -2.12 2.12
N ALA A 24 1.07 -2.88 1.35
CA ALA A 24 0.58 -3.64 0.20
C ALA A 24 0.56 -5.14 0.53
N SER A 25 -0.58 -5.80 0.29
CA SER A 25 -0.71 -7.25 0.42
C SER A 25 -0.42 -7.92 -0.92
N LEU A 26 0.61 -8.77 -0.97
CA LEU A 26 1.08 -9.44 -2.17
C LEU A 26 0.90 -10.94 -2.05
N SER A 27 0.43 -11.59 -3.11
CA SER A 27 0.21 -13.04 -3.10
C SER A 27 1.51 -13.82 -3.00
N GLY A 28 1.52 -14.84 -2.13
CA GLY A 28 2.65 -15.74 -1.91
C GLY A 28 3.80 -15.11 -1.13
N HIS A 29 4.96 -15.75 -1.28
CA HIS A 29 6.21 -15.37 -0.64
C HIS A 29 6.96 -14.37 -1.52
N VAL A 30 7.07 -13.12 -1.05
CA VAL A 30 7.74 -12.02 -1.78
C VAL A 30 8.98 -11.57 -1.01
N THR A 31 10.04 -11.20 -1.72
CA THR A 31 11.21 -10.53 -1.14
C THR A 31 11.34 -9.13 -1.73
N ALA A 32 11.76 -8.16 -0.91
CA ALA A 32 12.07 -6.80 -1.34
C ALA A 32 13.27 -6.30 -0.55
N GLU A 33 14.19 -5.63 -1.23
CA GLU A 33 15.34 -5.01 -0.58
C GLU A 33 14.93 -3.74 0.16
N THR A 34 15.61 -3.44 1.27
CA THR A 34 15.33 -2.20 1.99
C THR A 34 15.77 -1.00 1.16
N GLY A 35 14.88 -0.02 0.99
CA GLY A 35 15.12 1.16 0.17
C GLY A 35 14.84 0.97 -1.33
N SER A 36 14.38 -0.22 -1.77
CA SER A 36 13.89 -0.37 -3.14
C SER A 36 12.56 0.37 -3.32
N VAL A 37 12.37 0.92 -4.51
CA VAL A 37 11.09 1.51 -4.92
C VAL A 37 10.25 0.45 -5.63
N VAL A 38 9.01 0.28 -5.18
CA VAL A 38 8.05 -0.67 -5.77
C VAL A 38 6.81 0.11 -6.18
N SER A 39 6.35 -0.12 -7.42
CA SER A 39 5.17 0.54 -7.97
C SER A 39 4.00 -0.44 -8.05
N PHE A 40 2.80 0.06 -7.73
CA PHE A 40 1.55 -0.69 -7.78
C PHE A 40 0.54 0.03 -8.66
N SER A 41 -0.34 -0.74 -9.30
CA SER A 41 -1.53 -0.20 -9.95
C SER A 41 -2.77 -0.63 -9.17
N ALA A 42 -3.71 0.31 -9.01
CA ALA A 42 -5.02 0.05 -8.45
C ALA A 42 -6.09 0.31 -9.51
N LYS A 43 -7.14 -0.51 -9.53
CA LYS A 43 -8.33 -0.22 -10.33
C LYS A 43 -9.02 1.01 -9.76
N GLU A 44 -9.54 1.88 -10.61
CA GLU A 44 -10.27 3.09 -10.22
C GLU A 44 -11.39 2.79 -9.21
N THR A 45 -12.12 1.69 -9.42
CA THR A 45 -13.20 1.24 -8.52
C THR A 45 -12.75 0.87 -7.11
N ASN A 46 -11.44 0.71 -6.88
CA ASN A 46 -10.85 0.36 -5.59
C ASN A 46 -10.18 1.57 -4.91
N ILE A 47 -10.26 2.76 -5.50
CA ILE A 47 -9.74 4.00 -4.92
C ILE A 47 -10.90 4.73 -4.26
N HIS A 48 -10.74 5.11 -3.00
CA HIS A 48 -11.73 5.85 -2.23
C HIS A 48 -11.17 7.23 -1.88
N VAL A 49 -11.95 8.27 -2.17
CA VAL A 49 -11.58 9.67 -1.87
C VAL A 49 -12.46 10.16 -0.73
N PHE A 50 -11.89 10.92 0.20
CA PHE A 50 -12.59 11.45 1.36
C PHE A 50 -12.44 12.98 1.41
N ASN A 51 -13.48 13.66 1.88
CA ASN A 51 -13.42 15.08 2.17
C ASN A 51 -12.65 15.27 3.50
N PRO A 52 -11.60 16.10 3.54
CA PRO A 52 -10.74 16.21 4.73
C PRO A 52 -11.41 16.89 5.92
N ASP A 53 -12.40 17.75 5.71
CA ASP A 53 -13.08 18.48 6.80
C ASP A 53 -14.22 17.66 7.42
N THR A 54 -14.90 16.86 6.60
CA THR A 54 -16.10 16.11 7.00
C THR A 54 -15.87 14.62 7.16
N GLU A 55 -14.70 14.13 6.74
CA GLU A 55 -14.29 12.72 6.71
C GLU A 55 -15.23 11.81 5.89
N LYS A 56 -16.16 12.41 5.13
CA LYS A 56 -17.11 11.68 4.30
C LYS A 56 -16.48 11.27 2.98
N ARG A 57 -16.83 10.06 2.55
CA ARG A 57 -16.45 9.52 1.24
C ARG A 57 -17.07 10.34 0.11
N LEU A 58 -16.25 10.77 -0.85
CA LEU A 58 -16.59 11.48 -2.08
C LEU A 58 -16.71 10.47 -3.23
N GLY A 59 -17.72 9.59 -3.15
CA GLY A 59 -18.01 8.56 -4.16
C GLY A 59 -17.53 7.17 -3.79
#